data_AF-A0A920GM80-F1
#
_entry.id   AF-A0A920GM80-F1
#
_cell.length_a   1.000
_cell.length_b   1.000
_cell.length_c   1.000
_cell.angle_alpha   90.00
_cell.angle_beta   90.00
_cell.angle_gamma   90.00
#
_symmetry.space_group_name_H-M   'P 1'
#
loop_
_entity.id
_entity.type
_entity.pdbx_description
1 polymer ?
#
loop_
_entity_poly.entity_id
_entity_poly.type
_entity_poly.pdbx_seq_one_letter_code
_entity_poly.pdbx_strand_id
1 'polypeptide(L)'
;MPSHIYFRVGRYQDSALANIRAAEVDEAYIAQCNAQGFYPALYYPHNIHFLWASSTMQGQSALSLDSARRVVANVRVEQVEQFPTIQFFRTVPMLSLVRFARWEEILVEPEPHEPFAFARAIWHYGRGVAHAALGDPEAALVELAAIEQFEPQVDEIFMGNVYPARDLLEIAKSLLRGEMAYRSGDAASAVLAFEEAVALQDALPYTEPPFWYYPTRQSLGAALLASDRVAEAQAVFERDLEQYPMNGWSMFGLAEALRRQGDEAGAGQVAARFETVWQFADVELTTSIL
;
A
#
# COMPACT_ATOMS: atom_id res chain seq x y z
N MET A 1 -15.98 4.36 14.70
CA MET A 1 -15.97 5.09 13.41
C MET A 1 -16.42 4.13 12.31
N PRO A 2 -17.42 4.44 11.48
CA PRO A 2 -17.99 3.51 10.50
C PRO A 2 -17.08 3.20 9.31
N SER A 3 -15.96 3.94 9.16
CA SER A 3 -14.97 3.77 8.09
C SER A 3 -14.46 2.33 7.96
N HIS A 4 -14.24 1.65 9.07
CA HIS A 4 -13.82 0.25 9.12
C HIS A 4 -14.81 -0.67 8.37
N ILE A 5 -16.10 -0.57 8.68
CA ILE A 5 -17.15 -1.35 8.00
C ILE A 5 -17.20 -0.98 6.52
N TYR A 6 -17.16 0.31 6.19
CA TYR A 6 -17.20 0.77 4.80
C TYR A 6 -16.02 0.24 3.98
N PHE A 7 -14.81 0.28 4.53
CA PHE A 7 -13.61 -0.26 3.87
C PHE A 7 -13.73 -1.76 3.62
N ARG A 8 -14.22 -2.53 4.59
CA ARG A 8 -14.38 -3.99 4.45
C ARG A 8 -15.36 -4.42 3.39
N VAL A 9 -16.38 -3.60 3.12
CA VAL A 9 -17.39 -3.89 2.09
C VAL A 9 -17.13 -3.17 0.77
N GLY A 10 -15.94 -2.59 0.57
CA GLY A 10 -15.57 -1.93 -0.68
C GLY A 10 -16.15 -0.53 -0.88
N ARG A 11 -16.77 0.05 0.15
CA ARG A 11 -17.29 1.43 0.15
C ARG A 11 -16.17 2.41 0.50
N TYR A 12 -15.07 2.38 -0.25
CA TYR A 12 -13.86 3.14 0.04
C TYR A 12 -14.12 4.65 0.10
N GLN A 13 -15.00 5.19 -0.75
CA GLN A 13 -15.34 6.61 -0.70
C GLN A 13 -16.06 6.99 0.59
N ASP A 14 -17.01 6.18 1.05
CA ASP A 14 -17.69 6.43 2.32
C ASP A 14 -16.72 6.32 3.50
N SER A 15 -15.75 5.40 3.41
CA SER A 15 -14.65 5.32 4.38
C SER A 15 -13.81 6.59 4.38
N ALA A 16 -13.40 7.10 3.22
CA ALA A 16 -12.64 8.33 3.10
C ALA A 16 -13.42 9.53 3.68
N LEU A 17 -14.67 9.72 3.28
CA LEU A 17 -15.52 10.82 3.76
C LEU A 17 -15.78 10.74 5.27
N ALA A 18 -15.95 9.53 5.82
CA ALA A 18 -16.10 9.34 7.26
C ALA A 18 -14.84 9.75 8.04
N ASN A 19 -13.65 9.42 7.51
CA ASN A 19 -12.38 9.78 8.15
C ASN A 19 -12.06 11.28 8.00
N ILE A 20 -12.43 11.92 6.89
CA ILE A 20 -12.32 13.39 6.74
C ILE A 20 -13.11 14.08 7.85
N ARG A 21 -14.38 13.72 8.03
CA ARG A 21 -15.24 14.28 9.08
C ARG A 21 -14.72 13.97 10.49
N ALA A 22 -14.18 12.76 10.69
CA ALA A 22 -13.60 12.37 11.97
C ALA A 22 -12.38 13.23 12.31
N ALA A 23 -11.46 13.41 11.35
CA ALA A 23 -10.29 14.26 11.52
C ALA A 23 -10.67 15.72 11.82
N GLU A 24 -11.67 16.28 11.14
CA GLU A 24 -12.17 17.64 11.42
C GLU A 24 -12.68 17.79 12.87
N VAL A 25 -13.42 16.79 13.37
CA VAL A 25 -13.92 16.77 14.76
C VAL A 25 -12.77 16.61 15.76
N ASP A 26 -11.81 15.75 15.47
CA ASP A 26 -10.63 15.53 16.31
C ASP A 26 -9.77 16.79 16.41
N GLU A 27 -9.49 17.44 15.29
CA GLU A 27 -8.72 18.68 15.22
C GLU A 27 -9.40 19.79 16.04
N ALA A 28 -10.72 19.94 15.91
CA ALA A 28 -11.49 20.89 16.70
C ALA A 28 -11.43 20.57 18.21
N TYR A 29 -11.56 19.30 18.58
CA TYR A 29 -11.48 18.86 19.98
C TYR A 29 -10.08 19.06 20.57
N ILE A 30 -9.02 18.67 19.83
CA ILE A 30 -7.63 18.82 20.26
C ILE A 30 -7.31 20.31 20.47
N ALA A 31 -7.72 21.17 19.55
CA ALA A 31 -7.52 22.62 19.65
C ALA A 31 -8.30 23.23 20.83
N GLN A 32 -9.56 22.85 21.02
CA GLN A 32 -10.42 23.41 22.08
C GLN A 32 -9.99 22.97 23.48
N CYS A 33 -9.58 21.71 23.64
CA CYS A 33 -9.30 21.11 24.94
C CYS A 33 -7.81 21.04 25.29
N ASN A 34 -6.92 21.44 24.36
CA ASN A 34 -5.48 21.18 24.45
C ASN A 34 -5.20 19.71 24.82
N ALA A 35 -5.89 18.79 24.15
CA ALA A 35 -5.85 17.37 24.50
C ALA A 35 -4.42 16.83 24.38
N GLN A 36 -4.00 16.00 25.35
CA GLN A 36 -2.67 15.39 25.41
C GLN A 36 -2.77 13.88 25.56
N GLY A 37 -1.65 13.19 25.37
CA GLY A 37 -1.52 11.75 25.59
C GLY A 37 -2.00 10.93 24.39
N PHE A 38 -2.58 9.77 24.67
CA PHE A 38 -2.80 8.73 23.67
C PHE A 38 -3.77 9.11 22.54
N TYR A 39 -4.74 9.98 22.83
CA TYR A 39 -5.73 10.41 21.85
C TYR A 39 -5.12 11.16 20.66
N PRO A 40 -4.43 12.30 20.84
CA PRO A 40 -3.72 12.96 19.75
C PRO A 40 -2.53 12.15 19.23
N ALA A 41 -2.00 11.20 20.01
CA ALA A 41 -0.83 10.41 19.62
C ALA A 41 -1.11 9.19 18.75
N LEU A 42 -2.29 8.58 18.86
CA LEU A 42 -2.64 7.38 18.10
C LEU A 42 -3.99 7.47 17.42
N TYR A 43 -5.06 7.78 18.16
CA TYR A 43 -6.42 7.69 17.61
C TYR A 43 -6.68 8.69 16.49
N TYR A 44 -6.30 9.95 16.67
CA TYR A 44 -6.44 10.96 15.62
C TYR A 44 -5.55 10.68 14.40
N PRO A 45 -4.23 10.40 14.54
CA PRO A 45 -3.40 9.98 13.42
C PRO A 45 -3.93 8.74 12.70
N HIS A 46 -4.56 7.80 13.43
CA HIS A 46 -5.17 6.61 12.85
C HIS A 46 -6.34 6.96 11.90
N ASN A 47 -7.15 7.98 12.21
CA ASN A 47 -8.24 8.42 11.32
C ASN A 47 -7.68 8.95 9.99
N ILE A 48 -6.62 9.76 10.03
CA ILE A 48 -5.96 10.27 8.81
C ILE A 48 -5.24 9.13 8.06
N HIS A 49 -4.65 8.17 8.78
CA HIS A 49 -4.07 6.97 8.18
C HIS A 49 -5.12 6.12 7.47
N PHE A 50 -6.33 6.02 8.01
CA PHE A 50 -7.43 5.32 7.37
C PHE A 50 -7.96 6.05 6.14
N LEU A 51 -7.94 7.39 6.15
CA LEU A 51 -8.20 8.21 4.97
C LEU A 51 -7.17 7.92 3.87
N TRP A 52 -5.87 7.89 4.21
CA TRP A 52 -4.82 7.48 3.29
C TRP A 52 -5.12 6.11 2.66
N ALA A 53 -5.36 5.08 3.47
CA ALA A 53 -5.65 3.74 2.97
C ALA A 53 -6.92 3.69 2.09
N SER A 54 -7.93 4.48 2.42
CA SER A 54 -9.16 4.53 1.62
C SER A 54 -8.96 5.26 0.29
N SER A 55 -8.10 6.28 0.26
CA SER A 55 -7.78 7.03 -0.95
C SER A 55 -6.87 6.25 -1.92
N THR A 56 -5.94 5.42 -1.41
CA THR A 56 -5.10 4.54 -2.25
C THR A 56 -5.95 3.52 -3.01
N MET A 57 -6.96 2.94 -2.35
CA MET A 57 -7.88 1.96 -2.96
C MET A 57 -8.78 2.59 -4.05
N GLN A 58 -8.93 3.91 -4.05
CA GLN A 58 -9.78 4.66 -4.99
C GLN A 58 -8.99 5.37 -6.11
N GLY A 59 -7.67 5.20 -6.16
CA GLY A 59 -6.86 5.91 -7.16
C GLY A 59 -6.78 7.42 -6.94
N GLN A 60 -7.00 7.90 -5.71
CA GLN A 60 -6.89 9.33 -5.37
C GLN A 60 -5.47 9.66 -4.88
N SER A 61 -4.54 9.82 -5.81
CA SER A 61 -3.11 10.09 -5.59
C SER A 61 -2.88 11.33 -4.74
N ALA A 62 -3.49 12.46 -5.10
CA ALA A 62 -3.28 13.72 -4.38
C ALA A 62 -3.78 13.64 -2.93
N LEU A 63 -4.99 13.10 -2.72
CA LEU A 63 -5.56 12.94 -1.37
C LEU A 63 -4.76 11.94 -0.54
N SER A 64 -4.28 10.86 -1.15
CA SER A 64 -3.42 9.88 -0.48
C SER A 64 -2.13 10.52 0.02
N LEU A 65 -1.42 11.25 -0.84
CA LEU A 65 -0.17 11.88 -0.46
C LEU A 65 -0.37 12.99 0.58
N ASP A 66 -1.40 13.83 0.44
CA ASP A 66 -1.75 14.85 1.45
C ASP A 66 -2.02 14.21 2.82
N SER A 67 -2.88 13.18 2.84
CA SER A 67 -3.21 12.45 4.07
C SER A 67 -1.97 11.81 4.69
N ALA A 68 -1.11 11.21 3.88
CA ALA A 68 0.15 10.62 4.33
C ALA A 68 1.07 11.64 5.02
N ARG A 69 1.25 12.83 4.42
CA ARG A 69 2.04 13.91 5.01
C ARG A 69 1.42 14.43 6.30
N ARG A 70 0.09 14.57 6.33
CA ARG A 70 -0.67 14.97 7.53
C ARG A 70 -0.50 13.99 8.67
N VAL A 71 -0.51 12.67 8.41
CA VAL A 71 -0.21 11.66 9.42
C VAL A 71 1.16 11.91 10.04
N VAL A 72 2.21 12.06 9.22
CA VAL A 72 3.59 12.27 9.70
C VAL A 72 3.73 13.57 10.51
N ALA A 73 3.06 14.64 10.09
CA ALA A 73 3.05 15.91 10.81
C ALA A 73 2.47 15.79 12.23
N ASN A 74 1.58 14.82 12.47
CA ASN A 74 0.93 14.59 13.76
C ASN A 74 1.55 13.45 14.59
N VAL A 75 2.52 12.72 14.04
CA VAL A 75 3.27 11.67 14.74
C VAL A 75 4.72 12.12 14.90
N ARG A 76 5.01 12.82 16.00
CA ARG A 76 6.33 13.40 16.28
C ARG A 76 7.39 12.35 16.62
N VAL A 77 8.65 12.73 16.46
CA VAL A 77 9.80 11.84 16.76
C VAL A 77 9.76 11.33 18.19
N GLU A 78 9.48 12.21 19.15
CA GLU A 78 9.48 11.83 20.58
C GLU A 78 8.37 10.82 20.92
N GLN A 79 7.28 10.81 20.15
CA GLN A 79 6.20 9.82 20.33
C GLN A 79 6.63 8.46 19.81
N VAL A 80 7.37 8.43 18.70
CA VAL A 80 7.93 7.20 18.14
C VAL A 80 9.01 6.65 19.06
N GLU A 81 9.89 7.47 19.64
CA GLU A 81 10.88 7.00 20.61
C GLU A 81 10.24 6.36 21.85
N GLN A 82 9.06 6.83 22.27
CA GLN A 82 8.30 6.22 23.37
C GLN A 82 7.56 4.95 22.96
N PHE A 83 7.09 4.88 21.71
CA PHE A 83 6.34 3.75 21.16
C PHE A 83 6.88 3.38 19.78
N PRO A 84 8.03 2.68 19.68
CA PRO A 84 8.77 2.52 18.43
C PRO A 84 7.95 2.02 17.25
N THR A 85 6.96 1.15 17.47
CA THR A 85 6.15 0.62 16.40
C THR A 85 5.24 1.64 15.73
N ILE A 86 4.86 2.77 16.37
CA ILE A 86 4.06 3.81 15.68
C ILE A 86 4.83 4.48 14.52
N GLN A 87 6.11 4.17 14.35
CA GLN A 87 6.88 4.55 13.17
C GLN A 87 6.25 4.07 11.86
N PHE A 88 5.35 3.06 11.86
CA PHE A 88 4.63 2.66 10.64
C PHE A 88 3.85 3.84 10.02
N PHE A 89 3.37 4.79 10.82
CA PHE A 89 2.73 6.00 10.30
C PHE A 89 3.68 6.86 9.45
N ARG A 90 4.98 6.77 9.70
CA ARG A 90 6.02 7.51 8.98
C ARG A 90 6.45 6.85 7.67
N THR A 91 5.98 5.64 7.37
CA THR A 91 6.23 4.98 6.08
C THR A 91 5.25 5.42 5.00
N VAL A 92 4.08 5.90 5.44
CA VAL A 92 2.90 6.18 4.61
C VAL A 92 3.21 7.11 3.42
N PRO A 93 4.01 8.21 3.54
CA PRO A 93 4.34 9.03 2.39
C PRO A 93 5.11 8.27 1.31
N MET A 94 6.12 7.50 1.70
CA MET A 94 6.89 6.68 0.75
C MET A 94 5.98 5.67 0.06
N LEU A 95 5.11 4.98 0.80
CA LEU A 95 4.19 3.99 0.26
C LEU A 95 3.13 4.61 -0.67
N SER A 96 2.68 5.85 -0.41
CA SER A 96 1.86 6.62 -1.35
C SER A 96 2.59 6.89 -2.66
N LEU A 97 3.84 7.35 -2.58
CA LEU A 97 4.63 7.64 -3.77
C LEU A 97 4.83 6.38 -4.61
N VAL A 98 5.15 5.25 -3.98
CA VAL A 98 5.29 3.95 -4.65
C VAL A 98 3.97 3.52 -5.28
N ARG A 99 2.85 3.60 -4.54
CA ARG A 99 1.53 3.21 -5.03
C ARG A 99 1.12 3.95 -6.31
N PHE A 100 1.58 5.19 -6.45
CA PHE A 100 1.21 6.09 -7.55
C PHE A 100 2.36 6.37 -8.52
N ALA A 101 3.36 5.50 -8.58
CA ALA A 101 4.44 5.57 -9.55
C ALA A 101 5.20 6.90 -9.61
N ARG A 102 5.40 7.54 -8.46
CA ARG A 102 6.08 8.84 -8.37
C ARG A 102 7.60 8.68 -8.22
N TRP A 103 8.23 8.04 -9.21
CA TRP A 103 9.60 7.53 -9.12
C TRP A 103 10.64 8.62 -8.82
N GLU A 104 10.57 9.76 -9.51
CA GLU A 104 11.51 10.85 -9.29
C GLU A 104 11.32 11.50 -7.91
N GLU A 105 10.07 11.63 -7.44
CA GLU A 105 9.77 12.15 -6.11
C GLU A 105 10.31 11.21 -5.01
N ILE A 106 10.25 9.89 -5.20
CA ILE A 106 10.82 8.90 -4.29
C ILE A 106 12.32 9.09 -4.12
N LEU A 107 13.05 9.32 -5.20
CA LEU A 107 14.51 9.40 -5.15
C LEU A 107 15.03 10.66 -4.45
N VAL A 108 14.18 11.70 -4.31
CA VAL A 108 14.48 12.92 -3.56
C VAL A 108 13.80 12.99 -2.20
N GLU A 109 13.01 11.97 -1.84
CA GLU A 109 12.36 11.88 -0.54
C GLU A 109 13.43 11.79 0.58
N PRO A 110 13.39 12.66 1.60
CA PRO A 110 14.38 12.62 2.67
C PRO A 110 14.36 11.28 3.41
N GLU A 111 15.55 10.82 3.79
CA GLU A 111 15.69 9.64 4.64
C GLU A 111 14.96 9.87 5.98
N PRO A 112 14.20 8.88 6.49
CA PRO A 112 13.58 8.96 7.81
C PRO A 112 14.60 9.17 8.94
N HIS A 113 14.12 9.64 10.09
CA HIS A 113 14.93 9.85 11.28
C HIS A 113 15.74 8.58 11.64
N GLU A 114 17.04 8.76 11.91
CA GLU A 114 18.05 7.69 11.94
C GLU A 114 17.71 6.47 12.81
N PRO A 115 17.12 6.61 14.02
CA PRO A 115 16.67 5.49 14.86
C PRO A 115 15.49 4.68 14.30
N PHE A 116 14.78 5.14 13.26
CA PHE A 116 13.55 4.50 12.79
C PHE A 116 13.84 3.42 11.75
N ALA A 117 14.41 2.30 12.21
CA ALA A 117 14.87 1.21 11.35
C ALA A 117 13.80 0.68 10.39
N PHE A 118 12.55 0.49 10.85
CA PHE A 118 11.47 0.03 9.98
C PHE A 118 11.10 1.09 8.93
N ALA A 119 11.03 2.37 9.31
CA ALA A 119 10.76 3.43 8.35
C ALA A 119 11.87 3.58 7.31
N ARG A 120 13.14 3.45 7.70
CA ARG A 120 14.29 3.48 6.79
C ARG A 120 14.32 2.27 5.86
N ALA A 121 13.99 1.08 6.36
CA ALA A 121 13.83 -0.10 5.51
C ALA A 121 12.74 0.10 4.43
N ILE A 122 11.59 0.68 4.79
CA ILE A 122 10.54 1.00 3.79
C ILE A 122 10.97 2.12 2.83
N TRP A 123 11.79 3.08 3.29
CA TRP A 123 12.39 4.09 2.42
C TRP A 123 13.31 3.45 1.36
N HIS A 124 14.15 2.50 1.75
CA HIS A 124 14.96 1.71 0.82
C HIS A 124 14.10 0.87 -0.12
N TYR A 125 13.03 0.23 0.37
CA TYR A 125 12.06 -0.46 -0.49
C TYR A 125 11.50 0.45 -1.59
N GLY A 126 11.00 1.63 -1.23
CA GLY A 126 10.44 2.55 -2.22
C GLY A 126 11.46 2.99 -3.25
N ARG A 127 12.69 3.31 -2.81
CA ARG A 127 13.79 3.67 -3.70
C ARG A 127 14.21 2.53 -4.62
N GLY A 128 14.28 1.30 -4.11
CA GLY A 128 14.57 0.13 -4.91
C GLY A 128 13.54 -0.07 -6.02
N VAL A 129 12.25 0.10 -5.71
CA VAL A 129 11.17 0.03 -6.69
C VAL A 129 11.33 1.14 -7.74
N ALA A 130 11.62 2.37 -7.32
CA ALA A 130 11.85 3.49 -8.24
C ALA A 130 13.06 3.24 -9.16
N HIS A 131 14.18 2.76 -8.63
CA HIS A 131 15.36 2.40 -9.44
C HIS A 131 15.05 1.28 -10.44
N ALA A 132 14.32 0.24 -10.03
CA ALA A 132 13.89 -0.83 -10.92
C ALA A 132 12.98 -0.29 -12.05
N ALA A 133 12.01 0.56 -11.72
CA ALA A 133 11.10 1.17 -12.69
C ALA A 133 11.81 2.12 -13.67
N LEU A 134 12.87 2.81 -13.22
CA LEU A 134 13.68 3.71 -14.03
C LEU A 134 14.80 3.00 -14.82
N GLY A 135 14.88 1.67 -14.77
CA GLY A 135 15.83 0.88 -15.54
C GLY A 135 17.24 0.82 -14.95
N ASP A 136 17.38 1.01 -13.63
CA ASP A 136 18.64 0.90 -12.89
C ASP A 136 18.60 -0.28 -11.90
N PRO A 137 18.74 -1.54 -12.39
CA PRO A 137 18.68 -2.71 -11.54
C PRO A 137 19.87 -2.84 -10.59
N GLU A 138 21.01 -2.22 -10.90
CA GLU A 138 22.18 -2.23 -10.02
C GLU A 138 21.92 -1.39 -8.76
N ALA A 139 21.36 -0.19 -8.92
CA ALA A 139 20.93 0.61 -7.77
C ALA A 139 19.80 -0.08 -6.99
N ALA A 140 18.84 -0.73 -7.68
CA ALA A 140 17.78 -1.48 -7.00
C ALA A 140 18.32 -2.62 -6.11
N LEU A 141 19.38 -3.32 -6.54
CA LEU A 141 20.06 -4.33 -5.73
C LEU A 141 20.73 -3.75 -4.48
N VAL A 142 21.32 -2.55 -4.59
CA VAL A 142 21.91 -1.84 -3.44
C VAL A 142 20.83 -1.51 -2.41
N GLU A 143 19.68 -1.01 -2.86
CA GLU A 143 18.53 -0.72 -1.99
C GLU A 143 17.97 -1.99 -1.35
N LEU A 144 17.86 -3.10 -2.10
CA LEU A 144 17.44 -4.40 -1.56
C LEU A 144 18.38 -4.89 -0.44
N ALA A 145 19.69 -4.81 -0.65
CA ALA A 145 20.69 -5.19 0.36
C ALA A 145 20.61 -4.29 1.61
N ALA A 146 20.24 -3.02 1.46
CA ALA A 146 20.05 -2.12 2.59
C ALA A 146 18.85 -2.54 3.46
N ILE A 147 17.74 -3.00 2.87
CA ILE A 147 16.58 -3.52 3.63
C ILE A 147 17.01 -4.68 4.54
N GLU A 148 17.82 -5.60 4.03
CA GLU A 148 18.33 -6.77 4.77
C GLU A 148 19.20 -6.37 5.98
N GLN A 149 19.89 -5.23 5.91
CA GLN A 149 20.69 -4.71 7.03
C GLN A 149 19.83 -4.10 8.16
N PHE A 150 18.64 -3.58 7.84
CA PHE A 150 17.74 -3.00 8.83
C PHE A 150 16.83 -4.02 9.51
N GLU A 151 16.54 -5.14 8.85
CA GLU A 151 15.62 -6.17 9.35
C GLU A 151 15.94 -6.67 10.77
N PRO A 152 17.21 -6.89 11.20
CA PRO A 152 17.51 -7.29 12.56
C PRO A 152 17.22 -6.21 13.61
N GLN A 153 17.10 -4.95 13.19
CA GLN A 153 17.00 -3.76 14.04
C GLN A 153 15.54 -3.32 14.28
N VAL A 154 14.56 -3.95 13.63
CA VAL A 154 13.15 -3.53 13.76
C VAL A 154 12.51 -4.03 15.04
N ASP A 155 11.74 -3.16 15.69
CA ASP A 155 10.93 -3.49 16.86
C ASP A 155 9.61 -4.14 16.45
N GLU A 156 9.31 -5.28 17.08
CA GLU A 156 8.09 -6.06 16.81
C GLU A 156 7.08 -5.99 17.96
N ILE A 157 7.31 -5.14 18.98
CA ILE A 157 6.43 -5.05 20.15
C ILE A 157 5.63 -3.77 20.16
N PHE A 158 4.31 -3.91 19.99
CA PHE A 158 3.35 -2.82 20.08
C PHE A 158 2.32 -3.08 21.17
N MET A 159 2.37 -2.30 22.25
CA MET A 159 1.40 -2.36 23.35
C MET A 159 1.22 -3.78 23.93
N GLY A 160 2.33 -4.53 24.03
CA GLY A 160 2.33 -5.89 24.55
C GLY A 160 1.90 -6.98 23.55
N ASN A 161 1.61 -6.61 22.29
CA ASN A 161 1.34 -7.55 21.20
C ASN A 161 2.47 -7.54 20.17
N VAL A 162 2.57 -8.63 19.40
CA VAL A 162 3.50 -8.73 18.28
C VAL A 162 2.94 -7.97 17.08
N TYR A 163 3.71 -7.00 16.58
CA TYR A 163 3.51 -6.35 15.29
C TYR A 163 4.44 -7.02 14.26
N PRO A 164 3.93 -7.46 13.10
CA PRO A 164 4.67 -8.29 12.16
C PRO A 164 5.66 -7.48 11.29
N ALA A 165 6.53 -6.66 11.91
CA ALA A 165 7.43 -5.77 11.17
C ALA A 165 8.37 -6.53 10.23
N ARG A 166 8.93 -7.67 10.67
CA ARG A 166 9.82 -8.48 9.84
C ARG A 166 9.10 -9.12 8.67
N ASP A 167 7.90 -9.67 8.89
CA ASP A 167 7.09 -10.23 7.81
C ASP A 167 6.76 -9.16 6.75
N LEU A 168 6.51 -7.91 7.16
CA LEU A 168 6.30 -6.80 6.23
C LEU A 168 7.57 -6.45 5.44
N LEU A 169 8.76 -6.59 6.03
CA LEU A 169 10.02 -6.43 5.30
C LEU A 169 10.28 -7.59 4.34
N GLU A 170 9.87 -8.82 4.67
CA GLU A 170 9.91 -9.94 3.72
C GLU A 170 8.99 -9.67 2.51
N ILE A 171 7.76 -9.18 2.75
CA ILE A 171 6.87 -8.75 1.66
C ILE A 171 7.54 -7.66 0.81
N ALA A 172 8.17 -6.66 1.44
CA ALA A 172 8.88 -5.60 0.73
C ALA A 172 10.00 -6.14 -0.16
N LYS A 173 10.83 -7.06 0.36
CA LYS A 173 11.92 -7.70 -0.38
C LYS A 173 11.41 -8.55 -1.54
N SER A 174 10.38 -9.39 -1.34
CA SER A 174 9.79 -10.21 -2.40
C SER A 174 9.15 -9.35 -3.49
N LEU A 175 8.45 -8.28 -3.12
CA LEU A 175 7.91 -7.33 -4.10
C LEU A 175 9.00 -6.59 -4.88
N LEU A 176 10.08 -6.16 -4.24
CA LEU A 176 11.20 -5.50 -4.92
C LEU A 176 11.90 -6.46 -5.90
N ARG A 177 12.16 -7.71 -5.49
CA ARG A 177 12.70 -8.74 -6.39
C ARG A 177 11.77 -8.99 -7.58
N GLY A 178 10.46 -9.07 -7.31
CA GLY A 178 9.43 -9.22 -8.34
C GLY A 178 9.41 -8.05 -9.31
N GLU A 179 9.51 -6.81 -8.81
CA GLU A 179 9.53 -5.60 -9.64
C GLU A 179 10.76 -5.56 -10.55
N MET A 180 11.94 -5.87 -10.02
CA MET A 180 13.17 -5.95 -10.83
C MET A 180 13.07 -7.00 -11.94
N ALA A 181 12.56 -8.19 -11.61
CA ALA A 181 12.33 -9.25 -12.60
C ALA A 181 11.27 -8.85 -13.63
N TYR A 182 10.17 -8.23 -13.19
CA TYR A 182 9.09 -7.77 -14.05
C TYR A 182 9.58 -6.72 -15.06
N ARG A 183 10.34 -5.72 -14.61
CA ARG A 183 10.87 -4.64 -15.46
C ARG A 183 11.99 -5.10 -16.40
N SER A 184 12.74 -6.14 -16.02
CA SER A 184 13.77 -6.74 -16.88
C SER A 184 13.22 -7.77 -17.89
N GLY A 185 11.93 -8.09 -17.82
CA GLY A 185 11.29 -9.08 -18.69
C GLY A 185 11.49 -10.54 -18.24
N ASP A 186 12.04 -10.79 -17.05
CA ASP A 186 12.11 -12.13 -16.46
C ASP A 186 10.77 -12.48 -15.81
N ALA A 187 9.82 -12.87 -16.67
CA ALA A 187 8.47 -13.22 -16.28
C ALA A 187 8.41 -14.35 -15.23
N ALA A 188 9.30 -15.34 -15.33
CA ALA A 188 9.29 -16.50 -14.43
C ALA A 188 9.69 -16.09 -13.00
N SER A 189 10.79 -15.34 -12.87
CA SER A 189 11.23 -14.82 -11.56
C SER A 189 10.24 -13.81 -10.99
N ALA A 190 9.63 -12.98 -11.84
CA ALA A 190 8.63 -12.01 -11.41
C ALA A 190 7.42 -12.68 -10.76
N VAL A 191 6.87 -13.70 -11.43
CA VAL A 191 5.72 -14.45 -10.89
C VAL A 191 6.08 -15.15 -9.58
N LEU A 192 7.23 -15.84 -9.51
CA LEU A 192 7.65 -16.52 -8.29
C LEU A 192 7.78 -15.57 -7.10
N ALA A 193 8.41 -14.41 -7.30
CA ALA A 193 8.58 -13.42 -6.24
C ALA A 193 7.24 -12.79 -5.80
N PHE A 194 6.32 -12.55 -6.74
CA PHE A 194 4.98 -12.05 -6.38
C PHE A 194 4.08 -13.11 -5.74
N GLU A 195 4.22 -14.40 -6.10
CA GLU A 195 3.56 -15.51 -5.40
C GLU A 195 4.02 -15.59 -3.94
N GLU A 196 5.32 -15.43 -3.68
CA GLU A 196 5.87 -15.36 -2.33
C GLU A 196 5.29 -14.18 -1.54
N ALA A 197 5.24 -12.98 -2.14
CA ALA A 197 4.64 -11.80 -1.51
C ALA A 197 3.14 -12.00 -1.19
N VAL A 198 2.40 -12.72 -2.03
CA VAL A 198 1.01 -13.11 -1.78
C VAL A 198 0.91 -14.08 -0.60
N ALA A 199 1.74 -15.11 -0.58
CA ALA A 199 1.74 -16.10 0.51
C ALA A 199 2.08 -15.46 1.87
N LEU A 200 3.06 -14.55 1.88
CA LEU A 200 3.43 -13.78 3.07
C LEU A 200 2.29 -12.87 3.53
N GLN A 201 1.63 -12.13 2.63
CA GLN A 201 0.50 -11.28 3.00
C GLN A 201 -0.70 -12.08 3.51
N ASP A 202 -1.00 -13.23 2.89
CA ASP A 202 -2.11 -14.12 3.30
C ASP A 202 -1.89 -14.72 4.69
N ALA A 203 -0.64 -14.82 5.16
CA ALA A 203 -0.29 -15.32 6.49
C ALA A 203 -0.40 -14.26 7.60
N LEU A 204 -0.51 -12.98 7.25
CA LEU A 204 -0.58 -11.90 8.24
C LEU A 204 -1.89 -11.94 9.04
N PRO A 205 -1.85 -11.51 10.33
CA PRO A 205 -3.08 -11.37 11.10
C PRO A 205 -3.97 -10.27 10.52
N TYR A 206 -5.27 -10.37 10.81
CA TYR A 206 -6.23 -9.35 10.42
C TYR A 206 -6.02 -8.05 11.19
N THR A 207 -6.01 -6.92 10.48
CA THR A 207 -6.01 -5.57 11.03
C THR A 207 -6.62 -4.58 10.04
N GLU A 208 -6.93 -3.37 10.50
CA GLU A 208 -7.52 -2.31 9.68
C GLU A 208 -6.89 -0.94 10.00
N PRO A 209 -6.34 -0.21 9.00
CA PRO A 209 -6.07 -0.68 7.64
C PRO A 209 -5.17 -1.92 7.63
N PRO A 210 -5.20 -2.76 6.56
CA PRO A 210 -4.30 -3.90 6.43
C PRO A 210 -2.83 -3.50 6.67
N PHE A 211 -2.01 -4.41 7.22
CA PHE A 211 -0.61 -4.10 7.53
C PHE A 211 0.19 -3.67 6.29
N TRP A 212 -0.06 -4.31 5.15
CA TRP A 212 0.56 -3.95 3.87
C TRP A 212 -0.35 -3.00 3.07
N TYR A 213 0.26 -2.04 2.38
CA TYR A 213 -0.44 -0.86 1.85
C TYR A 213 -1.35 -1.11 0.63
N TYR A 214 -1.20 -2.25 -0.03
CA TYR A 214 -2.08 -2.70 -1.12
C TYR A 214 -2.17 -4.23 -1.15
N PRO A 215 -3.13 -4.81 -1.88
CA PRO A 215 -3.16 -6.25 -2.07
C PRO A 215 -2.09 -6.73 -3.07
N THR A 216 -1.14 -7.56 -2.62
CA THR A 216 -0.01 -8.05 -3.45
C THR A 216 -0.43 -8.90 -4.63
N ARG A 217 -1.65 -9.46 -4.60
CA ARG A 217 -2.29 -10.15 -5.73
C ARG A 217 -2.39 -9.28 -6.98
N GLN A 218 -2.42 -7.96 -6.83
CA GLN A 218 -2.42 -7.03 -7.97
C GLN A 218 -1.13 -7.10 -8.79
N SER A 219 0.02 -7.25 -8.13
CA SER A 219 1.32 -7.38 -8.79
C SER A 219 1.47 -8.75 -9.43
N LEU A 220 1.03 -9.80 -8.72
CA LEU A 220 0.99 -11.16 -9.28
C LEU A 220 0.10 -11.22 -10.53
N GLY A 221 -1.11 -10.67 -10.47
CA GLY A 221 -2.03 -10.62 -11.61
C GLY A 221 -1.45 -9.87 -12.81
N ALA A 222 -0.77 -8.73 -12.58
CA ALA A 222 -0.08 -7.98 -13.63
C ALA A 222 1.04 -8.81 -14.29
N ALA A 223 1.86 -9.51 -13.50
CA ALA A 223 2.93 -10.38 -14.02
C ALA A 223 2.38 -11.58 -14.80
N LEU A 224 1.28 -12.18 -14.34
CA LEU A 224 0.60 -13.27 -15.04
C LEU A 224 0.02 -12.81 -16.38
N LEU A 225 -0.61 -11.63 -16.43
CA LEU A 225 -1.08 -11.04 -17.70
C LEU A 225 0.07 -10.76 -18.67
N ALA A 226 1.17 -10.18 -18.16
CA ALA A 226 2.34 -9.88 -18.98
C ALA A 226 3.03 -11.13 -19.55
N SER A 227 2.83 -12.29 -18.91
CA SER A 227 3.37 -13.60 -19.32
C SER A 227 2.36 -14.49 -20.04
N ASP A 228 1.22 -13.93 -20.46
CA ASP A 228 0.14 -14.63 -21.17
C ASP A 228 -0.51 -15.79 -20.36
N ARG A 229 -0.32 -15.81 -19.05
CA ARG A 229 -0.95 -16.75 -18.10
C ARG A 229 -2.33 -16.23 -17.68
N VAL A 230 -3.19 -15.98 -18.67
CA VAL A 230 -4.41 -15.18 -18.51
C VAL A 230 -5.44 -15.81 -17.55
N ALA A 231 -5.66 -17.13 -17.64
CA ALA A 231 -6.60 -17.82 -16.76
C ALA A 231 -6.16 -17.77 -15.28
N GLU A 232 -4.86 -17.83 -15.03
CA GLU A 232 -4.30 -17.70 -13.68
C GLU A 232 -4.43 -16.27 -13.16
N ALA A 233 -4.20 -15.27 -14.02
CA ALA A 233 -4.41 -13.87 -13.67
C ALA A 233 -5.88 -13.59 -13.28
N GLN A 234 -6.85 -14.12 -14.04
CA GLN A 234 -8.27 -14.02 -13.69
C GLN A 234 -8.52 -14.54 -12.28
N ALA A 235 -8.08 -15.77 -11.97
CA ALA A 235 -8.29 -16.39 -10.67
C ALA A 235 -7.66 -15.58 -9.52
N VAL A 236 -6.49 -14.99 -9.75
CA VAL A 236 -5.81 -14.12 -8.79
C VAL A 236 -6.62 -12.84 -8.51
N PHE A 237 -7.15 -12.18 -9.53
CA PHE A 237 -7.97 -10.98 -9.35
C PHE A 237 -9.34 -11.28 -8.72
N GLU A 238 -9.98 -12.39 -9.08
CA GLU A 238 -11.22 -12.83 -8.44
C GLU A 238 -11.01 -13.08 -6.95
N ARG A 239 -9.92 -13.77 -6.59
CA ARG A 239 -9.54 -14.00 -5.20
C ARG A 239 -9.26 -12.72 -4.44
N ASP A 240 -8.61 -11.75 -5.08
CA ASP A 240 -8.42 -10.43 -4.50
C ASP A 240 -9.75 -9.73 -4.18
N LEU A 241 -10.70 -9.78 -5.12
CA LEU A 241 -12.00 -9.13 -5.01
C LEU A 241 -12.94 -9.80 -3.98
N GLU A 242 -12.70 -11.07 -3.64
CA GLU A 242 -13.36 -11.72 -2.48
C GLU A 242 -12.94 -11.07 -1.15
N GLN A 243 -11.66 -10.69 -1.02
CA GLN A 243 -11.10 -10.13 0.20
C GLN A 243 -11.22 -8.60 0.27
N TYR A 244 -11.11 -7.94 -0.88
CA TYR A 244 -11.19 -6.50 -1.10
C TYR A 244 -12.28 -6.19 -2.13
N PRO A 245 -13.57 -6.24 -1.74
CA PRO A 245 -14.67 -5.96 -2.65
C PRO A 245 -14.54 -4.58 -3.28
N MET A 246 -14.99 -4.42 -4.53
CA MET A 246 -15.02 -3.12 -5.22
C MET A 246 -13.64 -2.45 -5.38
N ASN A 247 -12.55 -3.21 -5.29
CA ASN A 247 -11.19 -2.72 -5.52
C ASN A 247 -10.95 -2.44 -7.01
N GLY A 248 -10.91 -1.16 -7.39
CA GLY A 248 -10.83 -0.74 -8.80
C GLY A 248 -9.58 -1.24 -9.51
N TRP A 249 -8.45 -1.32 -8.82
CA TRP A 249 -7.19 -1.85 -9.35
C TRP A 249 -7.32 -3.30 -9.84
N SER A 250 -7.94 -4.15 -9.03
CA SER A 250 -8.13 -5.57 -9.35
C SER A 250 -9.29 -5.79 -10.33
N MET A 251 -10.31 -4.92 -10.31
CA MET A 251 -11.35 -4.91 -11.33
C MET A 251 -10.81 -4.57 -12.71
N PHE A 252 -9.87 -3.62 -12.80
CA PHE A 252 -9.20 -3.29 -14.05
C PHE A 252 -8.46 -4.51 -14.62
N GLY A 253 -7.64 -5.16 -13.79
CA GLY A 253 -6.92 -6.37 -14.16
C GLY A 253 -7.84 -7.54 -14.55
N LEU A 254 -8.94 -7.75 -13.82
CA LEU A 254 -9.93 -8.78 -14.11
C LEU A 254 -10.63 -8.53 -15.46
N ALA A 255 -11.03 -7.29 -15.74
CA ALA A 255 -11.66 -6.94 -17.01
C ALA A 255 -10.72 -7.22 -18.20
N GLU A 256 -9.43 -6.93 -18.05
CA GLU A 256 -8.43 -7.26 -19.07
C GLU A 256 -8.23 -8.77 -19.23
N ALA A 257 -8.16 -9.51 -18.12
CA ALA A 257 -8.04 -10.98 -18.16
C ALA A 257 -9.24 -11.65 -18.88
N LEU A 258 -10.45 -11.16 -18.63
CA LEU A 258 -11.67 -11.67 -19.29
C LEU A 258 -11.68 -11.34 -20.78
N ARG A 259 -11.29 -10.10 -21.16
CA ARG A 259 -11.21 -9.68 -22.56
C ARG A 259 -10.20 -10.52 -23.34
N ARG A 260 -9.02 -10.77 -22.78
CA ARG A 260 -7.99 -11.62 -23.40
C ARG A 260 -8.42 -13.06 -23.61
N GLN A 261 -9.39 -13.55 -22.83
CA GLN A 261 -10.01 -14.86 -23.02
C GLN A 261 -11.21 -14.86 -23.98
N GLY A 262 -11.59 -13.69 -24.51
CA GLY A 262 -12.74 -13.54 -25.40
C GLY A 262 -14.09 -13.45 -24.68
N ASP A 263 -14.12 -13.34 -23.34
CA ASP A 263 -15.35 -13.09 -22.59
C ASP A 263 -15.67 -11.59 -22.53
N GLU A 264 -16.11 -11.04 -23.67
CA GLU A 264 -16.50 -9.64 -23.80
C GLU A 264 -17.68 -9.25 -22.89
N ALA A 265 -18.58 -10.19 -22.63
CA ALA A 265 -19.75 -9.95 -21.79
C ALA A 265 -19.35 -9.83 -20.30
N GLY A 266 -18.46 -10.70 -19.82
CA GLY A 266 -17.89 -10.62 -18.48
C GLY A 266 -17.01 -9.37 -18.33
N ALA A 267 -16.10 -9.12 -19.28
CA ALA A 267 -15.24 -7.95 -19.28
C ALA A 267 -16.05 -6.64 -19.22
N GLY A 268 -17.12 -6.52 -20.03
CA GLY A 268 -18.00 -5.35 -20.03
C GLY A 268 -18.74 -5.13 -18.71
N GLN A 269 -19.15 -6.20 -18.02
CA GLN A 269 -19.78 -6.10 -16.70
C GLN A 269 -18.80 -5.62 -15.62
N VAL A 270 -17.57 -6.14 -15.62
CA VAL A 270 -16.54 -5.71 -14.67
C VAL A 270 -16.12 -4.27 -14.96
N ALA A 271 -15.92 -3.91 -16.23
CA ALA A 271 -15.58 -2.55 -16.64
C ALA A 271 -16.63 -1.53 -16.20
N ALA A 272 -17.92 -1.81 -16.38
CA ALA A 272 -18.98 -0.89 -15.92
C ALA A 272 -18.96 -0.65 -14.40
N ARG A 273 -18.61 -1.67 -13.61
CA ARG A 273 -18.42 -1.52 -12.15
C ARG A 273 -17.15 -0.75 -11.82
N PHE A 274 -16.06 -1.02 -12.54
CA PHE A 274 -14.81 -0.28 -12.44
C PHE A 274 -15.04 1.22 -12.61
N GLU A 275 -15.72 1.66 -13.67
CA GLU A 275 -16.03 3.08 -13.90
C GLU A 275 -16.75 3.73 -12.70
N THR A 276 -17.63 2.99 -12.04
CA THR A 276 -18.35 3.50 -10.87
C THR A 276 -17.43 3.67 -9.66
N VAL A 277 -16.53 2.72 -9.39
CA VAL A 277 -15.64 2.79 -8.22
C VAL A 277 -14.43 3.69 -8.46
N TRP A 278 -14.06 3.90 -9.71
CA TRP A 278 -12.91 4.70 -10.14
C TRP A 278 -13.25 6.16 -10.45
N GLN A 279 -14.53 6.56 -10.37
CA GLN A 279 -14.99 7.91 -10.74
C GLN A 279 -14.34 9.07 -9.97
N PHE A 280 -13.72 8.80 -8.82
CA PHE A 280 -13.03 9.80 -8.00
C PHE A 280 -11.51 9.77 -8.18
N ALA A 281 -10.97 8.82 -8.94
CA ALA A 281 -9.54 8.70 -9.16
C ALA A 281 -9.00 9.93 -9.91
N ASP A 282 -7.77 10.31 -9.59
CA ASP A 282 -7.00 11.33 -10.30
C ASP A 282 -5.84 10.71 -11.11
N VAL A 283 -5.88 9.38 -11.29
CA VAL A 283 -4.95 8.60 -12.11
C VAL A 283 -5.70 7.70 -13.08
N GLU A 284 -5.12 7.53 -14.28
CA GLU A 284 -5.57 6.56 -15.28
C GLU A 284 -4.79 5.26 -15.12
N LEU A 285 -5.49 4.12 -15.18
CA LEU A 285 -4.85 2.81 -15.07
C LEU A 285 -4.53 2.25 -16.46
N THR A 286 -3.30 1.78 -16.63
CA THR A 286 -2.88 0.97 -17.78
C THR A 286 -2.61 -0.49 -17.40
N THR A 287 -2.49 -0.78 -16.09
CA THR A 287 -2.37 -2.11 -15.50
C THR A 287 -2.96 -2.10 -14.08
N SER A 288 -2.99 -3.25 -13.40
CA SER A 288 -3.51 -3.38 -12.03
C SER A 288 -2.58 -2.84 -10.94
N ILE A 289 -1.41 -2.33 -11.35
CA ILE A 289 -0.41 -1.57 -10.59
C ILE A 289 -0.01 -0.34 -11.44
N LEU A 290 0.85 0.56 -10.96
CA LEU A 290 1.44 1.64 -11.78
C LEU A 290 2.96 1.44 -11.90
#